data_AF-A0A8T2JMK1-F1
#
_entry.id   AF-A0A8T2JMK1-F1
#
_cell.length_a   1.000
_cell.length_b   1.000
_cell.length_c   1.000
_cell.angle_alpha   90.00
_cell.angle_beta   90.00
_cell.angle_gamma   90.00
#
_symmetry.space_group_name_H-M   'P 1'
#
loop_
_entity.id
_entity.type
_entity.pdbx_description
1 polymer ?
#
loop_
_entity_poly.entity_id
_entity_poly.type
_entity_poly.pdbx_seq_one_letter_code
_entity_poly.pdbx_strand_id
1 'polypeptide(L)'
;MQFSLPTGLDIHFIHAKPANLPAGRTAIPIIMVHGWPGSFYEFYKIIPLLTDPASHGLDDRHIFQVICPSIPGYGFSGASHKIGCDSFAVARMFYKLMQRLGFKEFYAQGGDWGSRICTNLAQIAPTQVKGLHVNMVPALQIRPSVVLSLMFGRQFPGLFGLEEEDVRRMFPFFKKVFFHLMKESGYMHLQSTKPDTAGCGLNNSPVGLASYILEKFSTWTDPDFRDHEDGGLERKFFLDDLLTNVMIYWVTGSVVSSMRFYKENIGKGIGTAKHEKLPVTVPTGIASFPQELLHCPLSWAKLKYLDIVSFNHMPRGGHFAAFEEPEILAKDIQQFVSKVELK
;
A
#
# COMPACT_ATOMS: atom_id res chain seq x y z
N MET A 1 11.68 16.42 3.98
CA MET A 1 11.32 17.34 5.08
C MET A 1 11.12 16.53 6.35
N GLN A 2 11.17 17.16 7.54
CA GLN A 2 10.90 16.50 8.82
C GLN A 2 9.79 17.22 9.57
N PHE A 3 9.00 16.44 10.29
CA PHE A 3 7.83 16.89 11.02
C PHE A 3 7.82 16.29 12.44
N SER A 4 8.05 17.12 13.46
CA SER A 4 8.04 16.66 14.84
C SER A 4 6.62 16.65 15.42
N LEU A 5 6.16 15.47 15.82
CA LEU A 5 4.91 15.30 16.55
C LEU A 5 5.08 15.75 18.02
N PRO A 6 4.00 16.17 18.71
CA PRO A 6 4.04 16.43 20.15
C PRO A 6 4.49 15.24 21.00
N THR A 7 4.48 14.02 20.43
CA THR A 7 5.00 12.80 21.06
C THR A 7 6.52 12.70 21.06
N GLY A 8 7.24 13.65 20.43
CA GLY A 8 8.69 13.64 20.25
C GLY A 8 9.17 12.76 19.10
N LEU A 9 8.26 12.32 18.22
CA LEU A 9 8.59 11.48 17.07
C LEU A 9 8.73 12.35 15.82
N ASP A 10 9.87 12.25 15.14
CA ASP A 10 10.13 12.94 13.88
C ASP A 10 9.66 12.09 12.70
N ILE A 11 8.77 12.67 11.89
CA ILE A 11 8.23 12.05 10.68
C ILE A 11 8.91 12.68 9.48
N HIS A 12 9.65 11.86 8.74
CA HIS A 12 10.14 12.23 7.42
C HIS A 12 8.99 12.20 6.40
N PHE A 13 8.97 13.16 5.48
CA PHE A 13 8.11 13.13 4.31
C PHE A 13 8.71 13.89 3.13
N ILE A 14 8.37 13.44 1.93
CA ILE A 14 8.50 14.22 0.69
C ILE A 14 7.23 15.05 0.53
N HIS A 15 7.38 16.32 0.15
CA HIS A 15 6.27 17.15 -0.34
C HIS A 15 6.68 17.70 -1.69
N ALA A 16 6.21 17.04 -2.74
CA ALA A 16 6.45 17.41 -4.13
C ALA A 16 5.29 18.31 -4.59
N LYS A 17 5.60 19.57 -4.87
CA LYS A 17 4.65 20.53 -5.46
C LYS A 17 4.80 20.52 -6.97
N PRO A 18 3.73 20.79 -7.73
CA PRO A 18 3.84 20.96 -9.18
C PRO A 18 4.78 22.12 -9.51
N ALA A 19 5.72 21.90 -10.44
CA ALA A 19 6.65 22.94 -10.86
C ALA A 19 5.94 24.03 -11.67
N ASN A 20 4.98 23.62 -12.51
CA ASN A 20 4.19 24.48 -13.37
C ASN A 20 2.71 24.25 -13.07
N LEU A 21 2.08 25.16 -12.33
CA LEU A 21 0.64 25.13 -12.11
C LEU A 21 -0.01 26.21 -12.97
N PRO A 22 -0.88 25.86 -13.95
CA PRO A 22 -1.54 26.85 -14.79
C PRO A 22 -2.32 27.86 -13.96
N ALA A 23 -2.33 29.13 -14.41
CA ALA A 23 -3.02 30.21 -13.71
C ALA A 23 -4.50 29.86 -13.47
N GLY A 24 -4.99 30.11 -12.25
CA GLY A 24 -6.38 29.80 -11.86
C GLY A 24 -6.63 28.34 -11.46
N ARG A 25 -5.63 27.45 -11.52
CA ARG A 25 -5.77 26.06 -11.04
C ARG A 25 -5.19 25.89 -9.64
N THR A 26 -5.75 24.95 -8.89
CA THR A 26 -5.26 24.57 -7.55
C THR A 26 -4.77 23.12 -7.59
N ALA A 27 -3.57 22.88 -7.05
CA ALA A 27 -3.00 21.53 -6.97
C ALA A 27 -3.73 20.68 -5.93
N ILE A 28 -4.20 19.50 -6.33
CA ILE A 28 -4.93 18.57 -5.47
C ILE A 28 -3.96 17.91 -4.49
N PRO A 29 -4.13 18.07 -3.17
CA PRO A 29 -3.28 17.40 -2.20
C PRO A 29 -3.60 15.91 -2.14
N ILE A 30 -2.58 15.08 -2.29
CA ILE A 30 -2.67 13.62 -2.14
C ILE A 30 -1.55 13.12 -1.23
N ILE A 31 -1.93 12.33 -0.22
CA ILE A 31 -0.98 11.59 0.61
C ILE A 31 -0.83 10.17 0.05
N MET A 32 0.41 9.76 -0.25
CA MET A 32 0.74 8.43 -0.77
C MET A 32 1.62 7.70 0.24
N VAL A 33 1.14 6.56 0.76
CA VAL A 33 1.80 5.82 1.84
C VAL A 33 2.33 4.49 1.34
N HIS A 34 3.61 4.23 1.58
CA HIS A 34 4.32 3.03 1.14
C HIS A 34 4.07 1.82 2.05
N GLY A 35 4.64 0.68 1.69
CA GLY A 35 4.57 -0.59 2.42
C GLY A 35 5.87 -1.03 3.08
N TRP A 36 5.92 -2.32 3.41
CA TRP A 36 7.12 -3.10 3.69
C TRP A 36 7.26 -4.19 2.61
N PRO A 37 8.48 -4.53 2.12
CA PRO A 37 9.78 -3.96 2.46
C PRO A 37 10.13 -2.73 1.61
N GLY A 38 9.13 -2.00 1.15
CA GLY A 38 9.31 -0.78 0.38
C GLY A 38 9.63 0.46 1.22
N SER A 39 9.58 1.62 0.58
CA SER A 39 9.86 2.92 1.19
C SER A 39 9.23 4.03 0.35
N PHE A 40 9.35 5.29 0.80
CA PHE A 40 8.89 6.44 0.01
C PHE A 40 9.52 6.50 -1.40
N TYR A 41 10.65 5.82 -1.64
CA TYR A 41 11.31 5.77 -2.94
C TYR A 41 10.48 5.04 -4.01
N GLU A 42 9.57 4.15 -3.63
CA GLU A 42 8.63 3.50 -4.56
C GLU A 42 7.84 4.53 -5.38
N PHE A 43 7.64 5.72 -4.83
CA PHE A 43 6.90 6.79 -5.49
C PHE A 43 7.76 7.70 -6.38
N TYR A 44 9.08 7.50 -6.42
CA TYR A 44 9.99 8.41 -7.14
C TYR A 44 9.59 8.62 -8.60
N LYS A 45 9.23 7.53 -9.29
CA LYS A 45 8.83 7.55 -10.71
C LYS A 45 7.40 8.04 -10.95
N ILE A 46 6.48 7.85 -10.00
CA ILE A 46 5.08 8.28 -10.16
C ILE A 46 4.85 9.74 -9.77
N ILE A 47 5.64 10.31 -8.86
CA ILE A 47 5.54 11.72 -8.46
C ILE A 47 5.48 12.67 -9.68
N PRO A 48 6.43 12.65 -10.63
CA PRO A 48 6.40 13.56 -11.77
C PRO A 48 5.16 13.36 -12.67
N LEU A 49 4.63 12.14 -12.76
CA LEU A 49 3.40 11.85 -13.50
C LEU A 49 2.15 12.47 -12.88
N LEU A 50 2.18 12.77 -11.58
CA LEU A 50 1.08 13.39 -10.84
C LEU A 50 1.28 14.90 -10.66
N THR A 51 2.52 15.38 -10.52
CA THR A 51 2.82 16.79 -10.31
C THR A 51 3.02 17.58 -11.61
N ASP A 52 3.36 16.93 -12.71
CA ASP A 52 3.46 17.54 -14.04
C ASP A 52 2.98 16.58 -15.15
N PRO A 53 1.71 16.13 -15.11
CA PRO A 53 1.20 15.12 -16.04
C PRO A 53 1.38 15.49 -17.53
N ALA A 54 1.21 16.77 -17.90
CA ALA A 54 1.30 17.23 -19.29
C ALA A 54 2.68 16.95 -19.91
N SER A 55 3.76 17.27 -19.18
CA SER A 55 5.14 17.02 -19.63
C SER A 55 5.48 15.54 -19.76
N HIS A 56 4.65 14.67 -19.17
CA HIS A 56 4.78 13.22 -19.21
C HIS A 56 3.71 12.52 -20.08
N GLY A 57 3.01 13.27 -20.93
CA GLY A 57 2.04 12.70 -21.88
C GLY A 57 0.76 12.16 -21.24
N LEU A 58 0.44 12.60 -20.02
CA LEU A 58 -0.80 12.27 -19.32
C LEU A 58 -1.80 13.44 -19.38
N ASP A 59 -3.08 13.15 -19.14
CA ASP A 59 -4.11 14.18 -19.00
C ASP A 59 -3.75 15.10 -17.82
N ASP A 60 -3.78 16.40 -18.05
CA ASP A 60 -3.43 17.40 -17.05
C ASP A 60 -4.65 17.95 -16.31
N ARG A 61 -5.85 17.41 -16.52
CA ARG A 61 -7.10 17.79 -15.84
C ARG A 61 -7.00 17.79 -14.31
N HIS A 62 -6.16 16.91 -13.76
CA HIS A 62 -5.85 16.87 -12.34
C HIS A 62 -4.34 16.95 -12.14
N ILE A 63 -3.89 18.04 -11.52
CA ILE A 63 -2.49 18.24 -11.13
C ILE A 63 -2.43 18.12 -9.62
N PHE A 64 -1.52 17.29 -9.13
CA PHE A 64 -1.40 16.98 -7.71
C PHE A 64 -0.24 17.71 -7.06
N GLN A 65 -0.35 17.90 -5.75
CA GLN A 65 0.82 18.04 -4.87
C GLN A 65 0.88 16.79 -3.99
N VAL A 66 2.02 16.11 -4.02
CA VAL A 66 2.17 14.75 -3.48
C VAL A 66 2.91 14.81 -2.16
N ILE A 67 2.35 14.16 -1.13
CA ILE A 67 2.94 14.01 0.20
C ILE A 67 3.26 12.52 0.41
N CYS A 68 4.53 12.15 0.49
CA CYS A 68 4.97 10.76 0.74
C CYS A 68 5.69 10.68 2.08
N PRO A 69 5.00 10.38 3.19
CA PRO A 69 5.65 10.19 4.47
C PRO A 69 6.34 8.83 4.56
N SER A 70 7.43 8.76 5.31
CA SER A 70 7.97 7.49 5.79
C SER A 70 7.18 7.04 7.02
N ILE A 71 6.75 5.77 7.05
CA ILE A 71 6.07 5.18 8.20
C ILE A 71 6.98 5.27 9.44
N PRO A 72 6.47 5.57 10.65
CA PRO A 72 7.24 5.48 11.89
C PRO A 72 8.07 4.20 12.00
N GLY A 73 9.38 4.34 12.18
CA GLY A 73 10.32 3.22 12.20
C GLY A 73 10.79 2.72 10.84
N TYR A 74 10.44 3.42 9.75
CA TYR A 74 10.90 3.14 8.39
C TYR A 74 11.72 4.31 7.86
N GLY A 75 12.80 4.00 7.13
CA GLY A 75 13.62 4.98 6.44
C GLY A 75 14.04 6.11 7.38
N PHE A 76 13.75 7.35 7.01
CA PHE A 76 14.17 8.53 7.76
C PHE A 76 13.17 9.00 8.83
N SER A 77 12.07 8.28 9.05
CA SER A 77 11.16 8.55 10.18
C SER A 77 11.67 7.86 11.44
N GLY A 78 11.64 8.58 12.56
CA GLY A 78 12.01 8.02 13.86
C GLY A 78 11.18 6.78 14.21
N ALA A 79 11.75 5.89 15.02
CA ALA A 79 11.06 4.72 15.55
C ALA A 79 10.32 5.07 16.86
N SER A 80 9.12 4.52 17.05
CA SER A 80 8.41 4.66 18.32
C SER A 80 9.14 3.90 19.43
N HIS A 81 9.38 4.58 20.57
CA HIS A 81 9.86 3.95 21.80
C HIS A 81 8.72 3.42 22.70
N LYS A 82 7.47 3.51 22.23
CA LYS A 82 6.27 3.07 22.96
C LYS A 82 5.52 2.01 22.15
N ILE A 83 4.99 1.02 22.87
CA ILE A 83 4.03 0.03 22.34
C ILE A 83 2.76 0.76 21.90
N GLY A 84 2.09 0.24 20.87
CA GLY A 84 0.85 0.79 20.32
C GLY A 84 1.05 1.68 19.09
N CYS A 85 2.23 1.62 18.45
CA CYS A 85 2.47 2.27 17.17
C CYS A 85 1.97 1.38 16.01
N ASP A 86 0.66 1.14 15.98
CA ASP A 86 -0.02 0.38 14.94
C ASP A 86 -0.46 1.29 13.76
N SER A 87 -1.03 0.68 12.72
CA SER A 87 -1.53 1.41 11.53
C SER A 87 -2.59 2.46 11.86
N PHE A 88 -3.36 2.30 12.93
CA PHE A 88 -4.37 3.26 13.35
C PHE A 88 -3.72 4.47 14.06
N ALA A 89 -2.68 4.24 14.85
CA ALA A 89 -1.84 5.30 15.41
C ALA A 89 -1.12 6.09 14.32
N VAL A 90 -0.54 5.42 13.33
CA VAL A 90 0.13 6.06 12.19
C VAL A 90 -0.85 6.89 11.37
N ALA A 91 -2.07 6.40 11.11
CA ALA A 91 -3.11 7.17 10.44
C ALA A 91 -3.42 8.49 11.18
N ARG A 92 -3.50 8.50 12.52
CA ARG A 92 -3.66 9.74 13.29
C ARG A 92 -2.47 10.68 13.16
N MET A 93 -1.25 10.15 13.05
CA MET A 93 -0.04 10.94 12.86
C MET A 93 -0.05 11.62 11.49
N PHE A 94 -0.40 10.87 10.44
CA PHE A 94 -0.48 11.39 9.08
C PHE A 94 -1.65 12.37 8.90
N TYR A 95 -2.78 12.17 9.58
CA TYR A 95 -3.83 13.17 9.65
C TYR A 95 -3.30 14.52 10.20
N LYS A 96 -2.57 14.49 11.32
CA LYS A 96 -1.96 15.70 11.91
C LYS A 96 -0.91 16.33 10.99
N LEU A 97 -0.15 15.53 10.26
CA LEU A 97 0.79 16.02 9.23
C LEU A 97 0.02 16.82 8.17
N MET A 98 -1.03 16.24 7.58
CA MET A 98 -1.84 16.90 6.56
C MET A 98 -2.50 18.19 7.07
N GLN A 99 -3.02 18.19 8.31
CA GLN A 99 -3.57 19.38 8.95
C GLN A 99 -2.53 20.50 9.10
N ARG A 100 -1.30 20.17 9.54
CA ARG A 100 -0.24 21.18 9.72
C ARG A 100 0.35 21.68 8.41
N LEU A 101 0.27 20.90 7.33
CA LEU A 101 0.54 21.38 5.97
C LEU A 101 -0.58 22.28 5.42
N GLY A 102 -1.68 22.44 6.16
CA GLY A 102 -2.79 23.33 5.83
C GLY A 102 -3.86 22.72 4.91
N PHE A 103 -3.82 21.41 4.67
CA PHE A 103 -4.80 20.75 3.81
C PHE A 103 -6.10 20.47 4.56
N LYS A 104 -7.18 21.12 4.11
CA LYS A 104 -8.53 20.93 4.66
C LYS A 104 -9.20 19.67 4.10
N GLU A 105 -9.00 19.42 2.81
CA GLU A 105 -9.46 18.23 2.11
C GLU A 105 -8.30 17.68 1.30
N PHE A 106 -8.17 16.35 1.22
CA PHE A 106 -7.11 15.68 0.48
C PHE A 106 -7.51 14.26 0.08
N TYR A 107 -6.80 13.70 -0.90
CA TYR A 107 -6.91 12.31 -1.30
C TYR A 107 -5.88 11.45 -0.56
N ALA A 108 -6.19 10.18 -0.31
CA ALA A 108 -5.26 9.23 0.29
C ALA A 108 -5.06 8.03 -0.63
N GLN A 109 -3.81 7.61 -0.83
CA GLN A 109 -3.44 6.48 -1.67
C GLN A 109 -2.46 5.55 -0.95
N GLY A 110 -2.62 4.24 -1.10
CA GLY A 110 -1.62 3.29 -0.62
C GLY A 110 -1.85 1.82 -1.00
N GLY A 111 -0.74 1.08 -1.08
CA GLY A 111 -0.66 -0.38 -1.12
C GLY A 111 -0.09 -0.93 0.19
N ASP A 112 -0.07 -2.26 0.40
CA ASP A 112 0.50 -2.89 1.60
C ASP A 112 0.06 -2.23 2.94
N TRP A 113 0.98 -1.90 3.86
CA TRP A 113 0.70 -1.14 5.06
C TRP A 113 0.08 0.23 4.77
N GLY A 114 0.48 0.86 3.68
CA GLY A 114 -0.12 2.11 3.20
C GLY A 114 -1.61 1.98 2.92
N SER A 115 -2.06 0.87 2.33
CA SER A 115 -3.50 0.63 2.10
C SER A 115 -4.26 0.60 3.43
N ARG A 116 -3.69 -0.04 4.46
CA ARG A 116 -4.27 -0.14 5.79
C ARG A 116 -4.26 1.20 6.53
N ILE A 117 -3.16 1.94 6.44
CA ILE A 117 -3.01 3.28 7.04
C ILE A 117 -3.98 4.26 6.38
N CYS A 118 -4.05 4.30 5.05
CA CYS A 118 -4.95 5.18 4.30
C CYS A 118 -6.43 4.81 4.50
N THR A 119 -6.75 3.52 4.63
CA THR A 119 -8.08 3.07 5.04
C THR A 119 -8.43 3.60 6.43
N ASN A 120 -7.54 3.44 7.42
CA ASN A 120 -7.75 3.99 8.77
C ASN A 120 -7.87 5.52 8.75
N LEU A 121 -7.10 6.21 7.90
CA LEU A 121 -7.17 7.65 7.73
C LEU A 121 -8.54 8.10 7.22
N ALA A 122 -9.09 7.40 6.22
CA ALA A 122 -10.44 7.64 5.69
C ALA A 122 -11.54 7.38 6.74
N GLN A 123 -11.32 6.44 7.67
CA GLN A 123 -12.25 6.19 8.78
C GLN A 123 -12.18 7.25 9.88
N ILE A 124 -10.97 7.76 10.18
CA ILE A 124 -10.75 8.75 11.24
C ILE A 124 -11.23 10.13 10.80
N ALA A 125 -11.03 10.48 9.52
CA ALA A 125 -11.26 11.81 9.00
C ALA A 125 -12.14 11.79 7.73
N PRO A 126 -13.35 11.21 7.76
CA PRO A 126 -14.19 11.02 6.57
C PRO A 126 -14.69 12.32 5.94
N THR A 127 -14.54 13.46 6.62
CA THR A 127 -14.88 14.79 6.08
C THR A 127 -13.69 15.52 5.47
N GLN A 128 -12.45 15.08 5.74
CA GLN A 128 -11.22 15.65 5.19
C GLN A 128 -10.61 14.76 4.11
N VAL A 129 -10.79 13.44 4.21
CA VAL A 129 -10.38 12.52 3.15
C VAL A 129 -11.47 12.52 2.09
N LYS A 130 -11.22 13.22 0.98
CA LYS A 130 -12.17 13.38 -0.13
C LYS A 130 -12.34 12.10 -0.95
N GLY A 131 -11.27 11.31 -1.04
CA GLY A 131 -11.27 10.02 -1.72
C GLY A 131 -10.14 9.12 -1.24
N LEU A 132 -10.41 7.82 -1.19
CA LEU A 132 -9.44 6.78 -0.87
C LEU A 132 -9.13 5.94 -2.12
N HIS A 133 -7.87 5.86 -2.51
CA HIS A 133 -7.42 4.97 -3.59
C HIS A 133 -6.53 3.87 -3.01
N VAL A 134 -6.83 2.61 -3.28
CA VAL A 134 -5.98 1.49 -2.81
C VAL A 134 -5.65 0.56 -3.96
N ASN A 135 -4.41 0.06 -3.97
CA ASN A 135 -3.97 -1.00 -4.88
C ASN A 135 -3.79 -2.36 -4.18
N MET A 136 -4.14 -2.42 -2.89
CA MET A 136 -4.26 -3.65 -2.12
C MET A 136 -5.47 -3.50 -1.20
N VAL A 137 -6.36 -4.49 -1.15
CA VAL A 137 -7.48 -4.46 -0.20
C VAL A 137 -7.03 -5.09 1.13
N PRO A 138 -6.89 -4.31 2.23
CA PRO A 138 -6.46 -4.83 3.51
C PRO A 138 -7.50 -5.79 4.10
N ALA A 139 -7.00 -6.90 4.67
CA ALA A 139 -7.67 -7.83 5.58
C ALA A 139 -9.15 -8.13 5.23
N LEU A 140 -9.37 -9.26 4.56
CA LEU A 140 -10.71 -9.76 4.24
C LEU A 140 -11.54 -9.95 5.51
N GLN A 141 -12.71 -9.32 5.57
CA GLN A 141 -13.69 -9.60 6.61
C GLN A 141 -14.25 -11.00 6.38
N ILE A 142 -13.81 -11.98 7.16
CA ILE A 142 -14.31 -13.35 7.11
C ILE A 142 -15.75 -13.36 7.65
N ARG A 143 -16.71 -13.15 6.74
CA ARG A 143 -18.15 -13.30 6.98
C ARG A 143 -18.63 -14.66 6.47
N PRO A 144 -19.76 -15.20 6.96
CA PRO A 144 -20.33 -16.43 6.42
C PRO A 144 -20.49 -16.42 4.89
N SER A 145 -20.85 -15.26 4.29
CA SER A 145 -20.95 -15.10 2.84
C SER A 145 -19.62 -15.30 2.11
N VAL A 146 -18.51 -14.80 2.67
CA VAL A 146 -17.15 -15.00 2.12
C VAL A 146 -16.76 -16.47 2.20
N VAL A 147 -16.99 -17.11 3.35
CA VAL A 147 -16.70 -18.55 3.54
C VAL A 147 -17.49 -19.41 2.54
N LEU A 148 -18.79 -19.14 2.37
CA LEU A 148 -19.62 -19.85 1.40
C LEU A 148 -19.14 -19.61 -0.03
N SER A 149 -18.75 -18.38 -0.38
CA SER A 149 -18.20 -18.08 -1.70
C SER A 149 -16.88 -18.81 -1.97
N LEU A 150 -16.05 -19.05 -0.94
CA LEU A 150 -14.83 -19.85 -1.07
C LEU A 150 -15.11 -21.35 -1.31
N MET A 151 -16.22 -21.87 -0.79
CA MET A 151 -16.60 -23.28 -0.95
C MET A 151 -17.34 -23.55 -2.27
N PHE A 152 -18.24 -22.64 -2.65
CA PHE A 152 -19.20 -22.85 -3.73
C PHE A 152 -19.06 -21.86 -4.89
N GLY A 153 -18.18 -20.86 -4.78
CA GLY A 153 -18.04 -19.79 -5.77
C GLY A 153 -17.50 -20.25 -7.12
N ARG A 154 -16.80 -21.40 -7.19
CA ARG A 154 -16.40 -21.98 -8.48
C ARG A 154 -17.60 -22.56 -9.23
N GLN A 155 -18.55 -23.17 -8.54
CA GLN A 155 -19.73 -23.81 -9.12
C GLN A 155 -20.84 -22.79 -9.40
N PHE A 156 -20.97 -21.78 -8.53
CA PHE A 156 -22.03 -20.78 -8.59
C PHE A 156 -21.47 -19.34 -8.46
N PRO A 157 -20.58 -18.89 -9.38
CA PRO A 157 -19.91 -17.59 -9.23
C PRO A 157 -20.87 -16.40 -9.16
N GLY A 158 -21.90 -16.39 -10.01
CA GLY A 158 -22.91 -15.32 -10.04
C GLY A 158 -23.68 -15.19 -8.72
N LEU A 159 -23.90 -16.29 -7.97
CA LEU A 159 -24.59 -16.25 -6.67
C LEU A 159 -23.81 -15.44 -5.63
N PHE A 160 -22.49 -15.42 -5.74
CA PHE A 160 -21.59 -14.72 -4.81
C PHE A 160 -21.03 -13.42 -5.40
N GLY A 161 -21.55 -12.98 -6.55
CA GLY A 161 -21.05 -11.79 -7.25
C GLY A 161 -19.56 -11.91 -7.62
N LEU A 162 -19.11 -13.11 -7.95
CA LEU A 162 -17.77 -13.37 -8.47
C LEU A 162 -17.80 -13.29 -9.99
N GLU A 163 -16.84 -12.58 -10.55
CA GLU A 163 -16.60 -12.52 -12.00
C GLU A 163 -15.68 -13.66 -12.45
N GLU A 164 -15.58 -13.86 -13.77
CA GLU A 164 -14.72 -14.91 -14.34
C GLU A 164 -13.26 -14.74 -13.90
N GLU A 165 -12.78 -13.50 -13.83
CA GLU A 165 -11.43 -13.17 -13.38
C GLU A 165 -11.21 -13.52 -11.89
N ASP A 166 -12.22 -13.32 -11.04
CA ASP A 166 -12.19 -13.73 -9.63
C ASP A 166 -12.04 -15.25 -9.52
N VAL A 167 -12.83 -15.99 -10.31
CA VAL A 167 -12.76 -17.46 -10.34
C VAL A 167 -11.39 -17.93 -10.83
N ARG A 168 -10.87 -17.31 -11.90
CA ARG A 168 -9.57 -17.63 -12.49
C ARG A 168 -8.43 -17.40 -11.51
N ARG A 169 -8.44 -16.30 -10.76
CA ARG A 169 -7.36 -15.96 -9.81
C ARG A 169 -7.43 -16.76 -8.53
N MET A 170 -8.64 -17.01 -8.02
CA MET A 170 -8.80 -17.61 -6.70
C MET A 170 -8.93 -19.13 -6.72
N PHE A 171 -9.43 -19.75 -7.79
CA PHE A 171 -9.74 -21.19 -7.77
C PHE A 171 -8.78 -22.06 -8.58
N PRO A 172 -8.45 -23.27 -8.08
CA PRO A 172 -8.89 -23.87 -6.82
C PRO A 172 -8.24 -23.21 -5.58
N PHE A 173 -9.08 -22.75 -4.64
CA PHE A 173 -8.70 -21.89 -3.50
C PHE A 173 -7.56 -22.45 -2.65
N PHE A 174 -7.64 -23.73 -2.30
CA PHE A 174 -6.60 -24.37 -1.50
C PHE A 174 -5.23 -24.30 -2.16
N LYS A 175 -5.16 -24.51 -3.49
CA LYS A 175 -3.89 -24.46 -4.24
C LYS A 175 -3.41 -23.03 -4.47
N LYS A 176 -4.28 -22.18 -5.01
CA LYS A 176 -3.89 -20.84 -5.49
C LYS A 176 -3.73 -19.82 -4.38
N VAL A 177 -4.53 -19.92 -3.32
CA VAL A 177 -4.54 -18.92 -2.25
C VAL A 177 -3.97 -19.50 -0.97
N PHE A 178 -4.54 -20.58 -0.42
CA PHE A 178 -4.17 -21.08 0.90
C PHE A 178 -2.71 -21.58 0.96
N PHE A 179 -2.32 -22.51 0.09
CA PHE A 179 -0.95 -23.04 0.10
C PHE A 179 0.07 -21.99 -0.34
N HIS A 180 -0.30 -21.09 -1.25
CA HIS A 180 0.53 -19.96 -1.63
C HIS A 180 0.81 -19.05 -0.42
N LEU A 181 -0.24 -18.62 0.30
CA LEU A 181 -0.11 -17.84 1.53
C LEU A 181 0.75 -18.54 2.57
N MET A 182 0.57 -19.84 2.80
CA MET A 182 1.39 -20.61 3.74
C MET A 182 2.86 -20.60 3.36
N LYS A 183 3.18 -20.72 2.06
CA LYS A 183 4.55 -20.67 1.55
C LYS A 183 5.17 -19.28 1.71
N GLU A 184 4.39 -18.22 1.46
CA GLU A 184 4.91 -16.85 1.37
C GLU A 184 4.80 -16.02 2.67
N SER A 185 4.13 -16.53 3.71
CA SER A 185 3.88 -15.79 4.97
C SER A 185 4.93 -15.97 6.07
N GLY A 186 6.01 -16.71 5.82
CA GLY A 186 7.05 -16.98 6.82
C GLY A 186 7.68 -15.69 7.39
N TYR A 187 7.97 -14.72 6.51
CA TYR A 187 8.50 -13.41 6.91
C TYR A 187 7.55 -12.69 7.88
N MET A 188 6.25 -12.67 7.55
CA MET A 188 5.22 -11.98 8.32
C MET A 188 5.07 -12.61 9.70
N HIS A 189 5.10 -13.94 9.79
CA HIS A 189 5.00 -14.66 11.05
C HIS A 189 6.19 -14.35 11.97
N LEU A 190 7.42 -14.38 11.43
CA LEU A 190 8.63 -14.08 12.19
C LEU A 190 8.63 -12.62 12.68
N GLN A 191 8.29 -11.67 11.82
CA GLN A 191 8.26 -10.24 12.15
C GLN A 191 7.13 -9.89 13.13
N SER A 192 5.99 -10.59 13.06
CA SER A 192 4.88 -10.37 13.98
C SER A 192 5.15 -10.86 15.41
N THR A 193 6.15 -11.73 15.60
CA THR A 193 6.42 -12.39 16.87
C THR A 193 7.77 -12.00 17.47
N LYS A 194 8.85 -12.08 16.69
CA LYS A 194 10.25 -11.90 17.11
C LYS A 194 11.02 -10.92 16.20
N PRO A 195 10.49 -9.69 15.95
CA PRO A 195 11.11 -8.73 15.03
C PRO A 195 12.54 -8.34 15.43
N ASP A 196 12.78 -8.13 16.73
CA ASP A 196 14.09 -7.79 17.27
C ASP A 196 15.13 -8.90 17.08
N THR A 197 14.73 -10.17 17.09
CA THR A 197 15.65 -11.29 16.86
C THR A 197 16.07 -11.34 15.40
N ALA A 198 15.10 -11.31 14.48
CA ALA A 198 15.38 -11.39 13.04
C ALA A 198 16.12 -10.13 12.55
N GLY A 199 15.67 -8.95 12.97
CA GLY A 199 16.20 -7.68 12.51
C GLY A 199 17.63 -7.41 12.96
N CYS A 200 18.09 -7.94 14.11
CA CYS A 200 19.50 -7.83 14.52
C CYS A 200 20.43 -8.47 13.48
N GLY A 201 20.12 -9.68 13.00
CA GLY A 201 20.93 -10.33 11.97
C GLY A 201 20.97 -9.55 10.66
N LEU A 202 19.83 -8.97 10.26
CA LEU A 202 19.71 -8.18 9.03
C LEU A 202 20.45 -6.84 9.12
N ASN A 203 20.42 -6.16 10.27
CA ASN A 203 21.18 -4.91 10.47
C ASN A 203 22.71 -5.14 10.50
N ASN A 204 23.16 -6.35 10.81
CA ASN A 204 24.59 -6.68 10.88
C ASN A 204 25.15 -7.30 9.59
N SER A 205 24.32 -7.57 8.58
CA SER A 205 24.75 -8.19 7.32
C SER A 205 24.10 -7.48 6.13
N PRO A 206 24.85 -6.72 5.32
CA PRO A 206 24.27 -6.03 4.16
C PRO A 206 23.76 -7.02 3.10
N VAL A 207 24.45 -8.15 2.93
CA VAL A 207 23.99 -9.24 2.06
C VAL A 207 22.72 -9.87 2.63
N GLY A 208 22.67 -10.12 3.94
CA GLY A 208 21.47 -10.65 4.60
C GLY A 208 20.26 -9.74 4.44
N LEU A 209 20.43 -8.43 4.64
CA LEU A 209 19.40 -7.42 4.43
C LEU A 209 18.94 -7.39 2.97
N ALA A 210 19.89 -7.31 2.03
CA ALA A 210 19.59 -7.27 0.61
C ALA A 210 18.81 -8.52 0.17
N SER A 211 19.27 -9.73 0.50
CA SER A 211 18.57 -10.97 0.16
C SER A 211 17.14 -11.01 0.74
N TYR A 212 16.97 -10.59 2.00
CA TYR A 212 15.66 -10.62 2.67
C TYR A 212 14.65 -9.64 2.05
N ILE A 213 15.13 -8.49 1.55
CA ILE A 213 14.28 -7.48 0.89
C ILE A 213 14.05 -7.84 -0.58
N LEU A 214 15.12 -8.16 -1.33
CA LEU A 214 15.05 -8.39 -2.77
C LEU A 214 14.24 -9.62 -3.14
N GLU A 215 14.22 -10.66 -2.29
CA GLU A 215 13.32 -11.80 -2.51
C GLU A 215 11.86 -11.37 -2.63
N LYS A 216 11.43 -10.31 -1.93
CA LYS A 216 10.06 -9.79 -2.05
C LYS A 216 9.85 -9.08 -3.38
N PHE A 217 10.83 -8.30 -3.85
CA PHE A 217 10.79 -7.69 -5.19
C PHE A 217 10.81 -8.72 -6.33
N SER A 218 11.27 -9.94 -6.07
CA SER A 218 11.09 -11.08 -6.97
C SER A 218 9.65 -11.60 -6.89
N THR A 219 9.32 -12.29 -5.80
CA THR A 219 8.08 -13.08 -5.67
C THR A 219 6.81 -12.24 -5.76
N TRP A 220 6.81 -11.01 -5.24
CA TRP A 220 5.61 -10.17 -5.17
C TRP A 220 5.39 -9.33 -6.44
N THR A 221 6.36 -9.34 -7.35
CA THR A 221 6.23 -8.76 -8.68
C THR A 221 5.61 -9.78 -9.62
N ASP A 222 6.15 -11.01 -9.61
CA ASP A 222 5.56 -12.15 -10.29
C ASP A 222 5.93 -13.45 -9.56
N PRO A 223 4.95 -14.26 -9.11
CA PRO A 223 5.22 -15.53 -8.43
C PRO A 223 6.05 -16.53 -9.25
N ASP A 224 6.07 -16.40 -10.57
CA ASP A 224 6.85 -17.26 -11.46
C ASP A 224 8.36 -16.94 -11.36
N PHE A 225 8.74 -15.74 -10.93
CA PHE A 225 10.15 -15.34 -10.79
C PHE A 225 10.93 -16.16 -9.76
N ARG A 226 10.26 -16.86 -8.84
CA ARG A 226 10.91 -17.78 -7.88
C ARG A 226 11.65 -18.94 -8.54
N ASP A 227 11.21 -19.33 -9.74
CA ASP A 227 11.80 -20.46 -10.47
C ASP A 227 12.93 -20.00 -11.42
N HIS A 228 13.19 -18.69 -11.49
CA HIS A 228 14.30 -18.12 -12.24
C HIS A 228 15.58 -18.09 -11.40
N GLU A 229 16.72 -18.42 -12.03
CA GLU A 229 18.05 -18.40 -11.36
C GLU A 229 18.44 -17.00 -10.85
N ASP A 230 18.07 -15.95 -11.58
CA ASP A 230 18.32 -14.54 -11.22
C ASP A 230 17.19 -13.93 -10.36
N GLY A 231 16.19 -14.72 -9.99
CA GLY A 231 14.99 -14.26 -9.30
C GLY A 231 14.17 -13.24 -10.08
N GLY A 232 14.40 -13.05 -11.38
CA GLY A 232 13.66 -12.09 -12.21
C GLY A 232 13.77 -10.62 -11.78
N LEU A 233 14.73 -10.24 -10.93
CA LEU A 233 14.80 -8.93 -10.28
C LEU A 233 14.87 -7.76 -11.27
N GLU A 234 15.60 -7.93 -12.38
CA GLU A 234 15.81 -6.89 -13.39
C GLU A 234 14.75 -6.90 -14.51
N ARG A 235 13.73 -7.76 -14.43
CA ARG A 235 12.66 -7.80 -15.44
C ARG A 235 11.76 -6.56 -15.40
N LYS A 236 11.64 -5.94 -14.22
CA LYS A 236 10.73 -4.80 -13.96
C LYS A 236 11.42 -3.60 -13.32
N PHE A 237 12.55 -3.80 -12.67
CA PHE A 237 13.28 -2.75 -11.96
C PHE A 237 14.70 -2.65 -12.48
N PHE A 238 15.28 -1.46 -12.39
CA PHE A 238 16.72 -1.33 -12.49
C PHE A 238 17.36 -1.73 -11.16
N LEU A 239 18.54 -2.35 -11.21
CA LEU A 239 19.23 -2.77 -10.00
C LEU A 239 19.53 -1.59 -9.06
N ASP A 240 19.86 -0.42 -9.60
CA ASP A 240 20.06 0.81 -8.82
C ASP A 240 18.81 1.24 -8.05
N ASP A 241 17.62 1.05 -8.63
CA ASP A 241 16.36 1.37 -7.95
C ASP A 241 16.12 0.43 -6.77
N LEU A 242 16.35 -0.88 -6.98
CA LEU A 242 16.24 -1.90 -5.94
C LEU A 242 17.24 -1.66 -4.81
N LEU A 243 18.50 -1.40 -5.16
CA LEU A 243 19.56 -1.12 -4.21
C LEU A 243 19.34 0.21 -3.50
N THR A 244 18.73 1.21 -4.14
CA THR A 244 18.35 2.46 -3.46
C THR A 244 17.34 2.17 -2.34
N ASN A 245 16.32 1.34 -2.60
CA ASN A 245 15.39 0.93 -1.55
C ASN A 245 16.11 0.16 -0.42
N VAL A 246 16.98 -0.81 -0.74
CA VAL A 246 17.78 -1.54 0.26
C VAL A 246 18.66 -0.59 1.07
N MET A 247 19.31 0.37 0.41
CA MET A 247 20.20 1.33 1.04
C MET A 247 19.47 2.24 2.02
N ILE A 248 18.22 2.62 1.75
CA ILE A 248 17.39 3.36 2.71
C ILE A 248 17.24 2.58 4.02
N TYR A 249 16.99 1.27 3.97
CA TYR A 249 16.96 0.43 5.19
C TYR A 249 18.34 0.31 5.84
N TRP A 250 19.39 0.11 5.04
CA TRP A 250 20.76 -0.11 5.53
C TRP A 250 21.30 1.11 6.28
N VAL A 251 21.28 2.29 5.65
CA VAL A 251 21.89 3.50 6.23
C VAL A 251 21.12 4.06 7.41
N THR A 252 19.83 3.75 7.50
CA THR A 252 18.98 4.17 8.63
C THR A 252 18.94 3.13 9.75
N GLY A 253 19.45 1.92 9.52
CA GLY A 253 19.34 0.79 10.45
C GLY A 253 17.89 0.42 10.77
N SER A 254 16.94 0.74 9.89
CA SER A 254 15.51 0.76 10.21
C SER A 254 14.82 -0.61 10.10
N VAL A 255 15.53 -1.69 9.78
CA VAL A 255 14.90 -3.00 9.55
C VAL A 255 14.24 -3.57 10.82
N VAL A 256 14.86 -3.41 11.98
CA VAL A 256 14.27 -3.87 13.26
C VAL A 256 12.99 -3.08 13.55
N SER A 257 13.05 -1.76 13.44
CA SER A 257 11.90 -0.89 13.73
C SER A 257 10.77 -1.09 12.73
N SER A 258 11.07 -1.34 11.46
CA SER A 258 10.07 -1.63 10.44
C SER A 258 9.35 -2.95 10.73
N MET A 259 10.09 -3.97 11.14
CA MET A 259 9.53 -5.28 11.51
C MET A 259 8.67 -5.21 12.78
N ARG A 260 9.00 -4.35 13.75
CA ARG A 260 8.14 -4.14 14.93
C ARG A 260 6.73 -3.68 14.55
N PHE A 261 6.55 -3.03 13.40
CA PHE A 261 5.24 -2.63 12.90
C PHE A 261 4.32 -3.84 12.64
N TYR A 262 4.88 -4.98 12.18
CA TYR A 262 4.12 -6.24 12.07
C TYR A 262 3.65 -6.71 13.45
N LYS A 263 4.52 -6.68 14.46
CA LYS A 263 4.17 -7.08 15.83
C LYS A 263 3.07 -6.21 16.43
N GLU A 264 3.10 -4.90 16.18
CA GLU A 264 2.06 -3.97 16.66
C GLU A 264 0.70 -4.20 15.97
N ASN A 265 0.69 -4.57 14.69
CA ASN A 265 -0.56 -4.74 13.92
C ASN A 265 -1.12 -6.17 13.93
N ILE A 266 -0.26 -7.19 13.98
CA ILE A 266 -0.63 -8.61 13.79
C ILE A 266 -0.30 -9.45 15.02
N GLY A 267 0.58 -9.00 15.92
CA GLY A 267 1.04 -9.80 17.06
C GLY A 267 -0.06 -10.21 18.05
N LYS A 268 -1.22 -9.55 18.04
CA LYS A 268 -2.42 -9.92 18.82
C LYS A 268 -3.42 -10.78 18.06
N GLY A 269 -3.12 -11.13 16.81
CA GLY A 269 -3.99 -11.85 15.88
C GLY A 269 -4.57 -10.92 14.79
N ILE A 270 -4.65 -11.44 13.56
CA ILE A 270 -5.29 -10.78 12.41
C ILE A 270 -6.80 -10.64 12.68
N GLY A 271 -7.42 -9.51 12.33
CA GLY A 271 -8.87 -9.34 12.50
C GLY A 271 -9.33 -9.00 13.91
N THR A 272 -8.41 -8.88 14.87
CA THR A 272 -8.74 -8.66 16.28
C THR A 272 -9.01 -7.19 16.61
N ALA A 273 -8.45 -6.26 15.84
CA ALA A 273 -8.64 -4.85 16.10
C ALA A 273 -10.05 -4.37 15.67
N LYS A 274 -10.73 -3.64 16.55
CA LYS A 274 -12.13 -3.20 16.32
C LYS A 274 -12.30 -2.37 15.03
N HIS A 275 -11.31 -1.52 14.71
CA HIS A 275 -11.37 -0.64 13.53
C HIS A 275 -11.35 -1.40 12.19
N GLU A 276 -10.79 -2.62 12.16
CA GLU A 276 -10.81 -3.48 10.97
C GLU A 276 -12.24 -3.85 10.54
N LYS A 277 -13.16 -3.97 11.51
CA LYS A 277 -14.56 -4.30 11.28
C LYS A 277 -15.41 -3.09 10.86
N LEU A 278 -14.96 -1.87 11.14
CA LEU A 278 -15.69 -0.67 10.78
C LEU A 278 -15.68 -0.49 9.25
N PRO A 279 -16.79 -0.05 8.64
CA PRO A 279 -16.80 0.27 7.22
C PRO A 279 -16.01 1.56 6.90
N VAL A 280 -15.80 1.81 5.61
CA VAL A 280 -15.31 3.06 5.02
C VAL A 280 -16.43 3.63 4.16
N THR A 281 -16.78 4.89 4.41
CA THR A 281 -17.91 5.57 3.73
C THR A 281 -17.46 6.61 2.71
N VAL A 282 -16.16 6.90 2.64
CA VAL A 282 -15.56 7.84 1.69
C VAL A 282 -15.53 7.22 0.29
N PRO A 283 -15.71 8.00 -0.79
CA PRO A 283 -15.52 7.52 -2.16
C PRO A 283 -14.20 6.75 -2.33
N THR A 284 -14.29 5.50 -2.77
CA THR A 284 -13.15 4.58 -2.83
C THR A 284 -12.88 4.09 -4.25
N GLY A 285 -11.62 4.16 -4.67
CA GLY A 285 -11.11 3.55 -5.90
C GLY A 285 -10.20 2.36 -5.58
N ILE A 286 -10.33 1.28 -6.34
CA ILE A 286 -9.54 0.05 -6.17
C ILE A 286 -8.87 -0.32 -7.49
N ALA A 287 -7.54 -0.37 -7.48
CA ALA A 287 -6.73 -0.90 -8.59
C ALA A 287 -6.34 -2.37 -8.30
N SER A 288 -6.88 -3.30 -9.07
CA SER A 288 -6.66 -4.75 -8.90
C SER A 288 -5.55 -5.23 -9.84
N PHE A 289 -4.31 -5.21 -9.34
CA PHE A 289 -3.14 -5.72 -10.06
C PHE A 289 -3.16 -7.26 -10.16
N PRO A 290 -2.77 -7.84 -11.32
CA PRO A 290 -2.90 -9.28 -11.56
C PRO A 290 -2.00 -10.15 -10.69
N GLN A 291 -0.80 -9.68 -10.36
CA GLN A 291 0.18 -10.43 -9.55
C GLN A 291 0.20 -9.99 -8.07
N GLU A 292 -0.83 -9.30 -7.60
CA GLU A 292 -0.97 -8.97 -6.18
C GLU A 292 -1.11 -10.24 -5.33
N LEU A 293 -0.56 -10.21 -4.11
CA LEU A 293 -0.49 -11.33 -3.16
C LEU A 293 -1.86 -11.93 -2.85
N LEU A 294 -2.87 -11.07 -2.78
CA LEU A 294 -4.24 -11.44 -2.50
C LEU A 294 -5.18 -10.72 -3.45
N HIS A 295 -5.81 -11.52 -4.32
CA HIS A 295 -6.93 -11.05 -5.12
C HIS A 295 -8.17 -10.87 -4.25
N CYS A 296 -8.81 -9.71 -4.34
CA CYS A 296 -10.06 -9.40 -3.64
C CYS A 296 -11.17 -9.12 -4.66
N PRO A 297 -12.19 -10.00 -4.77
CA PRO A 297 -13.39 -9.74 -5.54
C PRO A 297 -14.10 -8.46 -5.12
N LEU A 298 -14.79 -7.81 -6.06
CA LEU A 298 -15.57 -6.60 -5.78
C LEU A 298 -16.66 -6.87 -4.72
N SER A 299 -17.32 -8.04 -4.77
CA SER A 299 -18.35 -8.42 -3.79
C SER A 299 -17.80 -8.47 -2.35
N TRP A 300 -16.54 -8.83 -2.19
CA TRP A 300 -15.85 -8.86 -0.90
C TRP A 300 -15.41 -7.46 -0.47
N ALA A 301 -14.86 -6.67 -1.39
CA ALA A 301 -14.44 -5.29 -1.12
C ALA A 301 -15.62 -4.43 -0.61
N LYS A 302 -16.83 -4.63 -1.15
CA LYS A 302 -18.06 -3.95 -0.71
C LYS A 302 -18.44 -4.17 0.77
N LEU A 303 -17.88 -5.19 1.42
CA LEU A 303 -18.11 -5.42 2.86
C LEU A 303 -17.38 -4.39 3.73
N LYS A 304 -16.29 -3.83 3.21
CA LYS A 304 -15.45 -2.82 3.88
C LYS A 304 -15.70 -1.42 3.32
N TYR A 305 -15.75 -1.26 2.01
CA TYR A 305 -15.91 0.03 1.32
C TYR A 305 -17.34 0.18 0.80
N LEU A 306 -18.11 1.08 1.40
CA LEU A 306 -19.54 1.24 1.08
C LEU A 306 -19.79 2.12 -0.15
N ASP A 307 -18.84 2.96 -0.54
CA ASP A 307 -18.93 3.87 -1.69
C ASP A 307 -17.77 3.63 -2.67
N ILE A 308 -17.73 2.45 -3.30
CA ILE A 308 -16.74 2.14 -4.34
C ILE A 308 -17.16 2.81 -5.65
N VAL A 309 -16.40 3.79 -6.11
CA VAL A 309 -16.65 4.56 -7.35
C VAL A 309 -15.83 4.07 -8.54
N SER A 310 -14.72 3.37 -8.29
CA SER A 310 -13.97 2.64 -9.32
C SER A 310 -13.40 1.33 -8.77
N PHE A 311 -13.48 0.28 -9.58
CA PHE A 311 -12.83 -1.00 -9.34
C PHE A 311 -12.31 -1.46 -10.70
N ASN A 312 -11.00 -1.42 -10.90
CA ASN A 312 -10.40 -1.62 -12.20
C ASN A 312 -9.38 -2.77 -12.14
N HIS A 313 -9.53 -3.77 -13.01
CA HIS A 313 -8.50 -4.79 -13.21
C HIS A 313 -7.36 -4.22 -14.06
N MET A 314 -6.15 -4.20 -13.50
CA MET A 314 -4.99 -3.69 -14.22
C MET A 314 -4.47 -4.74 -15.21
N PRO A 315 -3.93 -4.32 -16.36
CA PRO A 315 -3.51 -5.25 -17.41
C PRO A 315 -2.23 -6.03 -17.06
N ARG A 316 -1.40 -5.49 -16.16
CA ARG A 316 -0.13 -6.06 -15.69
C ARG A 316 0.28 -5.42 -14.37
N GLY A 317 1.29 -5.99 -13.73
CA GLY A 317 1.86 -5.54 -12.46
C GLY A 317 1.50 -6.41 -11.27
N GLY A 318 2.28 -6.29 -10.21
CA GLY A 318 2.11 -6.98 -8.94
C GLY A 318 1.94 -6.02 -7.78
N HIS A 319 2.58 -6.36 -6.66
CA HIS A 319 2.39 -5.69 -5.37
C HIS A 319 2.94 -4.25 -5.35
N PHE A 320 4.09 -4.01 -5.97
CA PHE A 320 4.80 -2.72 -5.96
C PHE A 320 4.30 -1.77 -7.06
N ALA A 321 2.98 -1.58 -7.16
CA ALA A 321 2.30 -0.91 -8.28
C ALA A 321 2.93 0.42 -8.73
N ALA A 322 3.25 1.31 -7.78
CA ALA A 322 3.84 2.63 -8.09
C ALA A 322 5.27 2.54 -8.61
N PHE A 323 6.00 1.50 -8.21
CA PHE A 323 7.40 1.31 -8.54
C PHE A 323 7.58 0.50 -9.84
N GLU A 324 6.67 -0.45 -10.06
CA GLU A 324 6.66 -1.33 -11.23
C GLU A 324 5.97 -0.69 -12.44
N GLU A 325 4.77 -0.14 -12.24
CA GLU A 325 3.89 0.33 -13.31
C GLU A 325 3.36 1.76 -13.01
N PRO A 326 4.27 2.76 -12.83
CA PRO A 326 3.91 4.10 -12.38
C PRO A 326 2.88 4.79 -13.27
N GLU A 327 2.98 4.63 -14.60
CA GLU A 327 2.02 5.21 -15.54
C GLU A 327 0.62 4.62 -15.44
N ILE A 328 0.53 3.29 -15.23
CA ILE A 328 -0.77 2.62 -15.08
C ILE A 328 -1.44 3.11 -13.82
N LEU A 329 -0.72 3.14 -12.70
CA LEU A 329 -1.26 3.61 -11.44
C LEU A 329 -1.61 5.11 -11.48
N ALA A 330 -0.79 5.95 -12.12
CA ALA A 330 -1.07 7.39 -12.25
C ALA A 330 -2.36 7.65 -13.04
N LYS A 331 -2.55 6.94 -14.17
CA LYS A 331 -3.77 7.03 -14.98
C LYS A 331 -5.00 6.58 -14.18
N ASP A 332 -4.89 5.51 -13.42
CA ASP A 332 -5.98 5.01 -12.60
C ASP A 332 -6.36 6.00 -11.47
N ILE A 333 -5.37 6.61 -10.81
CA ILE A 333 -5.58 7.67 -9.82
C ILE A 333 -6.30 8.88 -10.45
N GLN A 334 -5.85 9.35 -11.62
CA GLN A 334 -6.51 10.48 -12.30
C GLN A 334 -7.97 10.18 -12.66
N GLN A 335 -8.25 8.99 -13.18
CA GLN A 335 -9.61 8.56 -13.52
C GLN A 335 -10.49 8.44 -12.27
N PHE A 336 -9.95 7.89 -11.19
CA PHE A 336 -10.63 7.83 -9.90
C PHE A 336 -10.98 9.23 -9.40
N VAL A 337 -10.02 10.15 -9.38
CA VAL A 337 -10.24 11.54 -8.94
C VAL A 337 -11.27 12.24 -9.83
N SER A 338 -11.22 12.05 -11.15
CA SER A 338 -12.26 12.56 -12.06
C SER A 338 -13.67 12.10 -11.66
N LYS A 339 -13.84 10.84 -11.28
CA LYS A 339 -15.14 10.31 -10.83
C LYS A 339 -15.60 10.91 -9.50
N VAL A 340 -14.67 11.15 -8.57
CA VAL A 340 -14.99 11.77 -7.27
C VAL A 340 -15.36 13.24 -7.44
N GLU A 341 -14.66 13.99 -8.30
CA GLU A 341 -14.89 15.42 -8.54
C GLU A 341 -16.17 15.72 -9.35
N LEU A 342 -16.74 14.72 -10.03
CA LEU A 342 -18.00 14.82 -10.77
C LEU A 342 -19.25 14.56 -9.90
N LYS A 343 -19.07 14.02 -8.69
CA LYS A 343 -20.13 13.68 -7.75
C LYS A 343 -20.45 14.88 -6.87
#